data_AF-R7LPB8-F1
#
_entry.id   AF-R7LPB8-F1
#
_cell.length_a   1.000
_cell.length_b   1.000
_cell.length_c   1.000
_cell.angle_alpha   90.00
_cell.angle_beta   90.00
_cell.angle_gamma   90.00
#
_symmetry.space_group_name_H-M   'P 1'
#
loop_
_entity.id
_entity.type
_entity.pdbx_description
1 polymer ?
#
loop_
_entity_poly.entity_id
_entity_poly.type
_entity_poly.pdbx_seq_one_letter_code
_entity_poly.pdbx_strand_id
1 'polypeptide(L)' 'MIKSEIVKINKIENFDNIYIEKELSKLGKEPLRWAVTGMEHDSLIISVSYISD' A
#
# COMPACT_ATOMS: atom_id res chain seq x y z
N MET A 1 -14.01 12.01 1.65
CA MET A 1 -13.56 11.77 3.04
C MET A 1 -12.21 11.08 3.03
N ILE A 2 -11.27 11.39 3.95
CA ILE A 2 -10.03 10.61 4.04
C ILE A 2 -10.35 9.29 4.75
N LYS A 3 -10.04 8.17 4.10
CA LYS A 3 -10.08 6.84 4.71
C LYS A 3 -8.66 6.34 4.94
N SER A 4 -8.48 5.55 5.99
CA SER A 4 -7.24 4.86 6.30
C SER A 4 -7.52 3.39 6.54
N GLU A 5 -6.70 2.51 5.97
CA GLU A 5 -6.81 1.08 6.19
C GLU A 5 -5.46 0.38 6.06
N ILE A 6 -5.41 -0.87 6.53
CA ILE A 6 -4.27 -1.76 6.33
C ILE A 6 -4.56 -2.66 5.14
N VAL A 7 -3.68 -2.66 4.16
CA VAL A 7 -3.73 -3.57 3.01
C VAL A 7 -2.51 -4.48 2.99
N LYS A 8 -2.67 -5.62 2.32
CA LYS A 8 -1.55 -6.51 1.98
C LYS A 8 -1.32 -6.44 0.48
N ILE A 9 -0.06 -6.23 0.08
CA ILE A 9 0.39 -6.33 -1.31
C ILE A 9 1.51 -7.38 -1.39
N ASN A 10 1.81 -7.87 -2.58
CA ASN A 10 2.89 -8.85 -2.75
C ASN A 10 4.26 -8.23 -2.39
N LYS A 11 5.15 -9.05 -1.83
CA LYS A 11 6.54 -8.68 -1.58
C LYS A 11 7.41 -9.16 -2.73
N ILE A 12 8.16 -8.24 -3.35
CA ILE A 12 9.25 -8.55 -4.27
C ILE A 12 10.59 -8.28 -3.60
N GLU A 13 11.68 -8.88 -4.08
CA GLU A 13 12.98 -8.85 -3.38
C GLU A 13 13.58 -7.44 -3.24
N ASN A 14 13.35 -6.57 -4.23
CA ASN A 14 13.86 -5.20 -4.29
C ASN A 14 12.75 -4.21 -4.67
N PHE A 15 11.72 -4.10 -3.82
CA PHE A 15 10.65 -3.12 -4.04
C PHE A 15 11.12 -1.70 -3.75
N ASP A 16 10.55 -0.75 -4.49
CA ASP A 16 10.70 0.68 -4.27
C ASP A 16 9.34 1.35 -4.02
N ASN A 17 9.35 2.66 -3.82
CA ASN A 17 8.12 3.42 -3.59
C ASN A 17 7.17 3.34 -4.79
N ILE A 18 7.70 3.31 -6.02
CA ILE A 18 6.91 3.26 -7.26
C ILE A 18 6.15 1.94 -7.35
N TYR A 19 6.78 0.83 -6.97
CA TYR A 19 6.13 -0.47 -6.90
C TYR A 19 4.95 -0.44 -5.92
N ILE A 20 5.18 0.08 -4.72
CA ILE A 20 4.14 0.16 -3.68
C ILE A 20 2.96 1.00 -4.17
N GLU A 21 3.21 2.19 -4.71
CA GLU A 21 2.16 3.07 -5.23
C GLU A 21 1.36 2.42 -6.36
N LYS A 22 2.02 1.70 -7.28
CA LYS A 22 1.33 0.96 -8.35
C LYS A 22 0.42 -0.15 -7.80
N GLU A 23 0.88 -0.91 -6.81
CA GLU A 23 0.05 -1.95 -6.19
C GLU A 23 -1.14 -1.33 -5.43
N LEU A 24 -0.96 -0.20 -4.76
CA LEU A 24 -2.04 0.54 -4.11
C LEU A 24 -3.06 1.10 -5.12
N SER A 25 -2.60 1.67 -6.23
CA SER A 25 -3.47 2.13 -7.33
C SER A 25 -4.29 0.98 -7.94
N LYS A 26 -3.71 -0.21 -8.12
CA LYS A 26 -4.46 -1.40 -8.57
C LYS A 26 -5.60 -1.80 -7.63
N LEU A 27 -5.50 -1.46 -6.34
CA LEU A 27 -6.53 -1.67 -5.34
C LEU A 27 -7.56 -0.53 -5.26
N GLY A 28 -7.50 0.45 -6.18
CA GLY A 28 -8.33 1.65 -6.17
C GLY A 28 -7.99 2.62 -5.05
N LYS A 29 -6.77 2.55 -4.50
CA LYS A 29 -6.33 3.33 -3.35
C LYS A 29 -5.21 4.27 -3.77
N GLU A 30 -5.57 5.33 -4.50
CA GLU A 30 -4.64 6.42 -4.84
C GLU A 30 -4.12 7.07 -3.55
N PRO A 31 -2.86 6.81 -3.15
CA PRO A 31 -2.44 7.07 -1.79
C PRO A 31 -2.08 8.55 -1.60
N LEU A 32 -2.65 9.19 -0.58
CA LEU A 32 -2.18 10.48 -0.06
C LEU A 32 -0.89 10.30 0.75
N ARG A 33 -0.83 9.20 1.51
CA ARG A 33 0.33 8.76 2.28
C ARG A 33 0.23 7.27 2.54
N TRP A 34 1.38 6.62 2.64
CA TRP A 34 1.46 5.22 3.02
C TRP A 34 2.72 4.94 3.84
N ALA A 35 2.71 3.83 4.58
CA ALA A 35 3.87 3.31 5.28
C ALA A 35 3.83 1.78 5.31
N VAL A 36 4.97 1.14 5.10
CA VAL A 36 5.12 -0.30 5.38
C VAL A 36 5.12 -0.47 6.90
N THR A 37 4.13 -1.20 7.42
CA THR A 37 3.97 -1.46 8.85
C THR A 37 4.39 -2.88 9.24
N GLY A 38 4.62 -3.74 8.25
CA GLY A 38 5.13 -5.09 8.47
C GLY A 38 5.48 -5.79 7.17
N MET A 39 6.25 -6.88 7.29
CA MET A 39 6.60 -7.74 6.17
C MET A 39 6.43 -9.20 6.59
N GLU A 40 5.73 -9.97 5.76
CA GLU A 40 5.62 -11.43 5.87
C GLU A 40 6.51 -12.07 4.78
N HIS A 41 6.47 -13.41 4.65
CA HIS A 41 7.27 -14.12 3.64
C HIS A 41 7.01 -13.53 2.23
N ASP A 42 5.75 -13.47 1.82
CA ASP A 42 5.35 -13.09 0.46
C ASP A 42 4.54 -11.78 0.40
N SER A 43 4.40 -11.08 1.53
CA SER A 43 3.50 -9.93 1.66
C SER A 43 4.18 -8.71 2.30
N LEU A 44 3.85 -7.53 1.80
CA LEU A 44 4.03 -6.26 2.50
C LEU A 44 2.72 -5.85 3.14
N ILE A 45 2.75 -5.50 4.41
CA ILE A 45 1.61 -4.94 5.15
C ILE A 45 1.77 -3.42 5.13
N ILE A 46 0.80 -2.73 4.54
CA ILE A 46 0.87 -1.30 4.27
C ILE A 46 -0.31 -0.59 4.91
N SER A 47 -0.02 0.40 5.74
CA SER A 47 -0.99 1.40 6.16
C SER A 47 -1.10 2.45 5.06
N VAL A 48 -2.28 2.60 4.45
CA VAL A 48 -2.54 3.58 3.39
C VAL A 48 -3.65 4.53 3.80
N SER A 49 -3.49 5.81 3.49
CA SER A 49 -4.57 6.81 3.56
C SER A 49 -4.87 7.36 2.17
N TYR A 50 -6.14 7.41 1.79
CA TYR A 50 -6.57 7.82 0.45
C TYR A 50 -7.92 8.57 0.50
N ILE A 51 -8.27 9.26 -0.58
CA ILE A 51 -9.57 9.91 -0.72
C ILE A 51 -10.59 8.85 -1.15
N SER A 52 -11.64 8.70 -0.36
CA SER A 52 -12.84 7.97 -0.78
C SER A 52 -14.01 8.95 -0.82
N ASP A 53 -14.73 8.90 -1.91
CA ASP A 53 -16.08 9.47 -2.00
C ASP A 53 -17.06 8.68 -1.14
#